data_AF-A0A3E1YED1-F1
#
_entry.id   AF-A0A3E1YED1-F1
#
_cell.length_a   1.000
_cell.length_b   1.000
_cell.length_c   1.000
_cell.angle_alpha   90.00
_cell.angle_beta   90.00
_cell.angle_gamma   90.00
#
_symmetry.space_group_name_H-M   'P 1'
#
loop_
_entity.id
_entity.type
_entity.pdbx_description
1 polymer ?
#
loop_
_entity_poly.entity_id
_entity_poly.type
_entity_poly.pdbx_seq_one_letter_code
_entity_poly.pdbx_strand_id
1 'polypeptide(L)'
;MKSIQKYLPVLFLGLLLLAGWHQRWWKSSNKSLGPVGKPVVARGALDDKNVGSAVINRHAKLEYTKHAICRMECRQVTTSEVEEILAVGKINPEKSNPNDHPCPTYALEGYSTEGQHLRIIIAPCEDEKAKVITCIDLDKDWVCNCE
;
A
#
# COMPACT_ATOMS: atom_id res chain seq x y z
N MET A 1 55.82 3.69 17.75
CA MET A 1 54.41 3.48 17.37
C MET A 1 54.36 2.61 16.10
N LYS A 2 54.41 1.27 16.19
CA LYS A 2 54.45 0.36 15.01
C LYS A 2 53.31 -0.69 14.99
N SER A 3 52.35 -0.62 15.92
CA SER A 3 51.24 -1.58 16.00
C SER A 3 49.98 -1.17 15.24
N ILE A 4 49.82 0.12 14.92
CA ILE A 4 48.61 0.67 14.30
C ILE A 4 48.47 0.33 12.80
N GLN A 5 49.57 0.08 12.09
CA GLN A 5 49.51 -0.29 10.67
C GLN A 5 48.84 -1.64 10.40
N LYS A 6 48.77 -2.54 11.39
CA LYS A 6 48.14 -3.88 11.23
C LYS A 6 46.62 -3.82 11.21
N TYR A 7 46.04 -2.82 11.87
CA TYR A 7 44.59 -2.67 11.99
C TYR A 7 44.00 -1.78 10.91
N LEU A 8 44.84 -1.08 10.14
CA LEU A 8 44.42 -0.20 9.05
C LEU A 8 43.58 -0.93 7.97
N PRO A 9 43.97 -2.12 7.47
CA PRO A 9 43.12 -2.84 6.51
C PRO A 9 41.83 -3.37 7.13
N VAL A 10 41.85 -3.76 8.42
CA VAL A 10 40.67 -4.29 9.12
C VAL A 10 39.65 -3.18 9.42
N LEU A 11 40.13 -2.00 9.83
CA LEU A 11 39.29 -0.81 10.00
C LEU A 11 38.69 -0.35 8.67
N PHE A 12 39.46 -0.41 7.58
CA PHE A 12 38.94 -0.08 6.25
C PHE A 12 37.84 -1.05 5.81
N LEU A 13 38.03 -2.36 6.05
CA LEU A 13 37.02 -3.38 5.77
C LEU A 13 35.74 -3.17 6.61
N GLY A 14 35.89 -2.85 7.90
CA GLY A 14 34.78 -2.50 8.78
C GLY A 14 34.02 -1.26 8.33
N LEU A 15 34.74 -0.21 7.91
CA LEU A 15 34.15 1.01 7.34
C LEU A 15 33.41 0.74 6.03
N LEU A 16 33.95 -0.10 5.14
CA LEU A 16 33.30 -0.48 3.88
C LEU A 16 32.01 -1.28 4.12
N LEU A 17 32.00 -2.17 5.10
CA LEU A 17 30.81 -2.94 5.48
C LEU A 17 29.74 -2.04 6.12
N LEU A 18 30.13 -1.09 6.98
CA LEU A 18 29.23 -0.08 7.55
C LEU A 18 28.65 0.85 6.48
N ALA A 19 29.49 1.29 5.52
CA ALA A 19 29.04 2.10 4.38
C ALA A 19 28.09 1.33 3.46
N GLY A 20 28.34 0.04 3.19
CA GLY A 20 27.43 -0.81 2.42
C GLY A 20 26.05 -0.98 3.07
N TRP A 21 25.99 -1.00 4.41
CA TRP A 21 24.72 -1.02 5.14
C TRP A 21 23.98 0.32 5.03
N HIS A 22 24.69 1.45 5.09
CA HIS A 22 24.11 2.78 4.91
C HIS A 22 23.67 3.07 3.46
N GLN A 23 24.34 2.47 2.47
CA GLN A 23 24.00 2.63 1.05
C GLN A 23 22.69 1.93 0.65
N ARG A 24 22.30 0.85 1.36
CA ARG A 24 20.98 0.23 1.17
C ARG A 24 19.83 1.14 1.60
N TRP A 25 20.08 2.05 2.54
CA TRP A 25 19.09 3.04 2.98
C TRP A 25 18.96 4.23 2.01
N TRP A 26 20.02 4.57 1.26
CA TRP A 26 20.01 5.74 0.37
C TRP A 26 19.53 5.50 -1.07
N LYS A 27 19.29 4.24 -1.48
CA LYS A 27 18.89 3.90 -2.85
C LYS A 27 17.38 3.91 -3.11
N SER A 28 16.60 4.64 -2.28
CA SER A 28 15.14 4.82 -2.42
C SER A 28 14.73 6.29 -2.67
N SER A 29 15.50 7.01 -3.50
CA SER A 29 15.14 8.40 -3.84
C SER A 29 15.61 8.80 -5.25
N ASN A 30 15.23 8.05 -6.27
CA ASN A 30 15.26 8.55 -7.65
C ASN A 30 13.84 8.86 -8.10
N LYS A 31 13.32 10.02 -7.67
CA LYS A 31 12.23 10.71 -8.39
C LYS A 31 12.81 11.21 -9.70
N SER A 32 12.38 10.60 -10.80
CA SER A 32 12.53 11.09 -12.16
C SER A 32 12.05 12.55 -12.25
N LEU A 33 12.95 13.50 -12.54
CA LEU A 33 12.60 14.82 -13.06
C LEU A 33 12.34 14.68 -14.57
N GLY A 34 11.06 14.64 -14.94
CA GLY A 34 10.61 14.94 -16.29
C GLY A 34 10.63 16.47 -16.54
N PRO A 35 10.68 16.92 -17.80
CA PRO A 35 10.92 18.31 -18.14
C PRO A 35 9.70 19.21 -17.89
N VAL A 36 10.02 20.45 -17.55
CA VAL A 36 9.14 21.58 -17.24
C VAL A 36 8.10 21.83 -18.34
N GLY A 37 6.82 21.82 -17.97
CA GLY A 37 5.70 22.21 -18.82
C GLY A 37 4.55 22.84 -18.02
N LYS A 38 4.56 24.17 -17.95
CA LYS A 38 3.46 25.14 -17.65
C LYS A 38 2.86 25.16 -16.22
N PRO A 39 2.68 26.36 -15.61
CA PRO A 39 2.07 26.49 -14.29
C PRO A 39 0.55 26.50 -14.43
N VAL A 40 -0.11 25.41 -14.02
CA VAL A 40 -1.55 25.42 -13.77
C VAL A 40 -1.76 25.30 -12.27
N VAL A 41 -1.99 26.48 -11.68
CA VAL A 41 -2.72 26.76 -10.43
C VAL A 41 -2.58 25.70 -9.33
N ALA A 42 -1.68 25.97 -8.39
CA ALA A 42 -1.69 25.36 -7.07
C ALA A 42 -3.00 25.72 -6.34
N ARG A 43 -3.99 24.82 -6.42
CA ARG A 43 -5.10 24.76 -5.47
C ARG A 43 -5.00 23.44 -4.70
N GLY A 44 -4.60 23.54 -3.43
CA GLY A 44 -5.03 22.61 -2.38
C GLY A 44 -4.25 21.30 -2.21
N ALA A 45 -2.97 21.36 -1.86
CA ALA A 45 -2.23 20.20 -1.31
C ALA A 45 -2.51 19.95 0.19
N LEU A 46 -3.62 20.45 0.73
CA LEU A 46 -3.97 20.36 2.16
C LEU A 46 -5.20 19.50 2.47
N ASP A 47 -5.87 18.89 1.48
CA ASP A 47 -7.15 18.20 1.74
C ASP A 47 -7.24 16.74 1.26
N ASP A 48 -6.13 16.13 0.86
CA ASP A 48 -6.12 14.76 0.34
C ASP A 48 -6.47 13.71 1.40
N LYS A 49 -6.28 14.04 2.69
CA LYS A 49 -6.62 13.14 3.81
C LYS A 49 -8.11 13.15 4.20
N ASN A 50 -8.81 14.27 4.01
CA ASN A 50 -10.23 14.37 4.40
C ASN A 50 -11.19 13.94 3.29
N VAL A 51 -10.83 14.15 2.01
CA VAL A 51 -11.70 13.79 0.88
C VAL A 51 -11.94 12.29 0.79
N GLY A 52 -10.91 11.47 1.07
CA GLY A 52 -11.05 10.01 1.00
C GLY A 52 -11.92 9.40 2.11
N SER A 53 -12.02 10.03 3.28
CA SER A 53 -12.86 9.51 4.37
C SER A 53 -14.34 9.85 4.20
N ALA A 54 -14.67 10.87 3.41
CA ALA A 54 -16.06 11.25 3.14
C ALA A 54 -16.76 10.31 2.14
N VAL A 55 -15.98 9.57 1.33
CA VAL A 55 -16.49 8.77 0.21
C VAL A 55 -16.76 7.31 0.59
N ILE A 56 -16.10 6.80 1.63
CA ILE A 56 -16.25 5.41 2.10
C ILE A 56 -16.61 5.43 3.58
N ASN A 57 -17.73 4.80 3.94
CA ASN A 57 -18.08 4.56 5.34
C ASN A 57 -17.11 3.53 5.95
N ARG A 58 -16.20 4.01 6.82
CA ARG A 58 -15.15 3.22 7.49
C ARG A 58 -15.69 2.23 8.53
N HIS A 59 -16.97 2.33 8.86
CA HIS A 59 -17.68 1.45 9.78
C HIS A 59 -18.77 0.63 9.08
N ALA A 60 -18.76 0.59 7.74
CA ALA A 60 -19.72 -0.18 6.97
C ALA A 60 -19.60 -1.67 7.29
N LYS A 61 -20.75 -2.35 7.32
CA LYS A 61 -20.78 -3.81 7.37
C LYS A 61 -20.25 -4.38 6.06
N LEU A 62 -19.24 -5.22 6.15
CA LEU A 62 -18.63 -5.84 4.98
C LEU A 62 -19.42 -7.07 4.50
N GLU A 63 -19.69 -7.10 3.21
CA GLU A 63 -20.22 -8.28 2.50
C GLU A 63 -19.18 -8.79 1.51
N TYR A 64 -18.86 -10.07 1.54
CA TYR A 64 -17.78 -10.62 0.72
C TYR A 64 -18.33 -11.30 -0.53
N THR A 65 -17.78 -10.93 -1.69
CA THR A 65 -18.07 -11.65 -2.93
C THR A 65 -17.39 -13.02 -2.93
N LYS A 66 -17.86 -13.96 -3.78
CA LYS A 66 -17.21 -15.27 -3.96
C LYS A 66 -15.73 -15.12 -4.36
N HIS A 67 -15.43 -14.15 -5.23
CA HIS A 67 -14.07 -13.87 -5.66
C HIS A 67 -13.20 -13.36 -4.51
N ALA A 68 -13.72 -12.44 -3.68
CA ALA A 68 -13.01 -11.99 -2.49
C ALA A 68 -12.69 -13.14 -1.53
N ILE A 69 -13.66 -13.99 -1.22
CA ILE A 69 -13.47 -15.16 -0.33
C ILE A 69 -12.36 -16.07 -0.88
N CYS A 70 -12.43 -16.44 -2.17
CA CYS A 70 -11.39 -17.28 -2.78
C CYS A 70 -9.99 -16.65 -2.71
N ARG A 71 -9.89 -15.34 -2.98
CA ARG A 71 -8.62 -14.62 -2.93
C ARG A 71 -8.10 -14.48 -1.50
N MET A 72 -8.98 -14.31 -0.52
CA MET A 72 -8.62 -14.27 0.89
C MET A 72 -8.03 -15.60 1.35
N GLU A 73 -8.71 -16.72 1.04
CA GLU A 73 -8.23 -18.07 1.37
C GLU A 73 -6.89 -18.37 0.68
N CYS A 74 -6.77 -18.08 -0.61
CA CYS A 74 -5.55 -18.33 -1.38
C CYS A 74 -4.33 -17.53 -0.86
N ARG A 75 -4.57 -16.30 -0.39
CA ARG A 75 -3.52 -15.36 0.02
C ARG A 75 -3.32 -15.29 1.54
N GLN A 76 -4.05 -16.12 2.29
CA GLN A 76 -4.03 -16.12 3.75
C GLN A 76 -4.37 -14.74 4.35
N VAL A 77 -5.36 -14.06 3.75
CA VAL A 77 -5.87 -12.78 4.24
C VAL A 77 -7.12 -13.05 5.09
N THR A 78 -7.09 -12.58 6.34
CA THR A 78 -8.18 -12.76 7.29
C THR A 78 -9.22 -11.64 7.18
N THR A 79 -10.42 -11.86 7.72
CA THR A 79 -11.46 -10.81 7.78
C THR A 79 -11.01 -9.62 8.65
N SER A 80 -10.28 -9.87 9.74
CA SER A 80 -9.73 -8.83 10.61
C SER A 80 -8.76 -7.91 9.88
N GLU A 81 -7.92 -8.46 8.99
CA GLU A 81 -7.03 -7.64 8.17
C GLU A 81 -7.81 -6.81 7.16
N VAL A 82 -8.87 -7.36 6.55
CA VAL A 82 -9.73 -6.58 5.65
C VAL A 82 -10.42 -5.42 6.40
N GLU A 83 -10.92 -5.67 7.61
CA GLU A 83 -11.54 -4.66 8.47
C GLU A 83 -10.53 -3.60 8.92
N GLU A 84 -9.29 -4.00 9.22
CA GLU A 84 -8.20 -3.09 9.52
C GLU A 84 -7.89 -2.17 8.34
N ILE A 85 -7.76 -2.72 7.12
CA ILE A 85 -7.54 -1.91 5.92
C ILE A 85 -8.75 -1.02 5.62
N LEU A 86 -9.98 -1.47 5.88
CA LEU A 86 -11.15 -0.60 5.81
C LEU A 86 -10.99 0.58 6.77
N ALA A 87 -10.57 0.36 8.01
CA ALA A 87 -10.47 1.39 9.04
C ALA A 87 -9.34 2.40 8.79
N VAL A 88 -8.13 1.93 8.46
CA VAL A 88 -6.92 2.79 8.41
C VAL A 88 -6.26 2.89 7.03
N GLY A 89 -6.69 2.08 6.06
CA GLY A 89 -6.13 2.05 4.72
C GLY A 89 -6.37 3.35 3.95
N LYS A 90 -5.40 3.70 3.10
CA LYS A 90 -5.46 4.89 2.23
C LYS A 90 -6.11 4.52 0.90
N ILE A 91 -6.95 5.40 0.39
CA ILE A 91 -7.50 5.23 -0.95
C ILE A 91 -6.38 5.44 -1.97
N ASN A 92 -6.23 4.50 -2.90
CA ASN A 92 -5.42 4.65 -4.09
C ASN A 92 -6.33 5.10 -5.26
N PRO A 93 -6.31 6.38 -5.65
CA PRO A 93 -7.19 6.90 -6.70
C PRO A 93 -6.85 6.30 -8.09
N GLU A 94 -5.60 5.91 -8.33
CA GLU A 94 -5.16 5.30 -9.59
C GLU A 94 -5.71 3.88 -9.79
N LYS A 95 -6.09 3.22 -8.69
CA LYS A 95 -6.66 1.86 -8.68
C LYS A 95 -8.15 1.84 -8.34
N SER A 96 -8.74 3.01 -8.15
CA SER A 96 -10.18 3.18 -7.89
C SER A 96 -10.90 3.56 -9.19
N ASN A 97 -12.17 3.20 -9.29
CA ASN A 97 -13.05 3.65 -10.36
C ASN A 97 -14.35 4.22 -9.76
N PRO A 98 -14.40 5.54 -9.46
CA PRO A 98 -15.60 6.19 -8.92
C PRO A 98 -16.81 6.20 -9.88
N ASN A 99 -16.61 5.90 -11.17
CA ASN A 99 -17.68 5.83 -12.16
C ASN A 99 -18.04 4.37 -12.54
N ASP A 100 -17.61 3.41 -11.73
CA ASP A 100 -17.88 2.00 -11.98
C ASP A 100 -19.37 1.65 -11.81
N HIS A 101 -19.79 0.56 -12.44
CA HIS A 101 -21.18 0.12 -12.46
C HIS A 101 -21.30 -1.34 -11.99
N PRO A 102 -22.33 -1.68 -11.19
CA PRO A 102 -23.45 -0.85 -10.77
C PRO A 102 -23.14 0.14 -9.64
N CYS A 103 -21.98 0.02 -9.00
CA CYS A 103 -21.55 0.88 -7.90
C CYS A 103 -20.09 1.31 -8.12
N PRO A 104 -19.66 2.46 -7.59
CA PRO A 104 -18.26 2.86 -7.62
C PRO A 104 -17.38 1.82 -6.91
N THR A 105 -16.13 1.71 -7.34
CA THR A 105 -15.12 0.85 -6.70
C THR A 105 -13.94 1.66 -6.20
N TYR A 106 -13.49 1.36 -4.99
CA TYR A 106 -12.37 2.03 -4.35
C TYR A 106 -11.31 1.03 -3.88
N ALA A 107 -10.06 1.33 -4.18
CA ALA A 107 -8.91 0.57 -3.72
C ALA A 107 -8.37 1.16 -2.42
N LEU A 108 -8.46 0.42 -1.32
CA LEU A 108 -7.83 0.76 -0.05
C LEU A 108 -6.52 -0.01 0.09
N GLU A 109 -5.43 0.69 0.39
CA GLU A 109 -4.10 0.13 0.56
C GLU A 109 -3.53 0.43 1.95
N GLY A 110 -2.86 -0.56 2.53
CA GLY A 110 -2.19 -0.42 3.82
C GLY A 110 -1.50 -1.69 4.26
N TYR A 111 -0.81 -1.61 5.39
CA TYR A 111 -0.23 -2.77 6.06
C TYR A 111 -1.19 -3.23 7.15
N SER A 112 -1.44 -4.54 7.24
CA SER A 112 -2.11 -5.12 8.40
C SER A 112 -1.18 -5.14 9.61
N THR A 113 -1.75 -5.34 10.80
CA THR A 113 -1.01 -5.51 12.05
C THR A 113 -0.08 -6.74 11.99
N GLU A 114 -0.43 -7.74 11.18
CA GLU A 114 0.40 -8.93 10.92
C GLU A 114 1.51 -8.68 9.88
N GLY A 115 1.54 -7.48 9.29
CA GLY A 115 2.60 -7.03 8.38
C GLY A 115 2.34 -7.31 6.90
N GLN A 116 1.16 -7.82 6.52
CA GLN A 116 0.83 -8.03 5.10
C GLN A 116 0.49 -6.68 4.44
N HIS A 117 1.08 -6.41 3.29
CA HIS A 117 0.77 -5.23 2.49
C HIS A 117 -0.40 -5.53 1.55
N LEU A 118 -1.57 -5.00 1.89
CA LEU A 118 -2.82 -5.39 1.27
C LEU A 118 -3.44 -4.24 0.46
N ARG A 119 -4.04 -4.59 -0.68
CA ARG A 119 -5.01 -3.78 -1.41
C ARG A 119 -6.37 -4.46 -1.37
N ILE A 120 -7.36 -3.80 -0.80
CA ILE A 120 -8.75 -4.26 -0.74
C ILE A 120 -9.58 -3.41 -1.71
N ILE A 121 -10.27 -4.04 -2.65
CA ILE A 121 -11.22 -3.36 -3.53
C ILE A 121 -12.61 -3.46 -2.91
N ILE A 122 -13.20 -2.30 -2.62
CA ILE A 122 -14.50 -2.19 -1.97
C ILE A 122 -15.48 -1.42 -2.85
N ALA A 123 -16.73 -1.88 -2.92
CA ALA A 123 -17.83 -1.21 -3.57
C ALA A 123 -18.89 -0.78 -2.52
N PRO A 124 -18.96 0.52 -2.16
CA PRO A 124 -19.98 1.05 -1.25
C PRO A 124 -21.29 1.28 -2.01
N CYS A 125 -22.07 0.21 -2.21
CA CYS A 125 -23.36 0.29 -2.89
C CYS A 125 -24.49 0.86 -2.01
N GLU A 126 -24.37 0.71 -0.69
CA GLU A 126 -25.36 1.12 0.31
C GLU A 126 -24.64 1.92 1.41
N ASP A 127 -25.33 2.84 2.10
CA ASP A 127 -24.68 3.71 3.10
C ASP A 127 -24.05 2.95 4.27
N GLU A 128 -24.68 1.85 4.71
CA GLU A 128 -24.25 1.05 5.86
C GLU A 128 -23.51 -0.24 5.47
N LYS A 129 -23.42 -0.56 4.17
CA LYS A 129 -22.80 -1.81 3.70
C LYS A 129 -21.84 -1.56 2.55
N ALA A 130 -20.74 -2.30 2.59
CA ALA A 130 -19.76 -2.26 1.51
C ALA A 130 -19.41 -3.67 1.07
N LYS A 131 -19.39 -3.89 -0.26
CA LYS A 131 -19.02 -5.18 -0.82
C LYS A 131 -17.52 -5.25 -1.03
N VAL A 132 -16.86 -6.27 -0.47
CA VAL A 132 -15.47 -6.60 -0.75
C VAL A 132 -15.41 -7.40 -2.05
N ILE A 133 -14.80 -6.80 -3.07
CA ILE A 133 -14.73 -7.38 -4.42
C ILE A 133 -13.53 -8.31 -4.56
N THR A 134 -12.36 -7.87 -4.08
CA THR A 134 -11.14 -8.69 -4.10
C THR A 134 -10.13 -8.19 -3.06
N CYS A 135 -9.23 -9.08 -2.64
CA CYS A 135 -8.16 -8.81 -1.69
C CYS A 135 -6.84 -9.19 -2.36
N ILE A 136 -5.88 -8.27 -2.43
CA ILE A 136 -4.62 -8.44 -3.16
C ILE A 136 -3.46 -8.21 -2.19
N ASP A 137 -2.55 -9.17 -2.12
CA ASP A 137 -1.23 -8.98 -1.51
C ASP A 137 -0.34 -8.25 -2.53
N LEU A 138 0.25 -7.13 -2.12
CA LEU A 138 1.06 -6.27 -2.98
C LEU A 138 2.54 -6.66 -2.99
N ASP A 139 2.99 -7.42 -1.99
CA ASP A 139 4.40 -7.77 -1.81
C ASP A 139 4.69 -9.21 -2.28
N LYS A 140 3.65 -10.05 -2.41
CA LYS A 140 3.78 -11.43 -2.88
C LYS A 140 2.81 -11.77 -3.98
N ASP A 141 3.33 -12.46 -5.00
CA ASP A 141 2.50 -13.06 -6.04
C ASP A 141 2.05 -14.46 -5.61
N TRP A 142 0.74 -14.70 -5.73
CA TRP A 142 0.10 -15.94 -5.31
C TRP A 142 -0.61 -16.56 -6.51
N VAL A 143 -0.32 -17.83 -6.78
CA VAL A 143 -1.01 -18.58 -7.84
C VAL A 143 -2.37 -19.05 -7.30
N CYS A 144 -3.42 -18.31 -7.65
CA CYS A 144 -4.80 -18.60 -7.24
C CYS A 144 -5.65 -18.97 -8.45
N ASN A 145 -6.47 -20.02 -8.32
CA ASN A 145 -7.46 -20.40 -9.32
C ASN A 145 -8.85 -19.94 -8.85
N CYS A 146 -9.07 -18.62 -8.88
CA CYS A 146 -10.35 -18.01 -8.50
C CYS A 146 -11.08 -17.54 -9.75
N GLU A 147 -12.24 -18.15 -10.04
CA GLU A 147 -13.16 -17.76 -11.12
C GLU A 147 -14.23 -16.78 -10.61
#